data_AF-A0A382VWF5-F1
#
_entry.id   AF-A0A382VWF5-F1
#
_cell.length_a   1.000
_cell.length_b   1.000
_cell.length_c   1.000
_cell.angle_alpha   90.00
_cell.angle_beta   90.00
_cell.angle_gamma   90.00
#
_symmetry.space_group_name_H-M   'P 1'
#
loop_
_entity.id
_entity.type
_entity.pdbx_description
1 polymer ?
#
loop_
_entity_poly.entity_id
_entity_poly.type
_entity_poly.pdbx_seq_one_letter_code
_entity_poly.pdbx_strand_id
1 'polypeptide(L)' 'VDFKIWRGDGEGGGYQDFSTDVTEGMVVLDSVHQIQAESANDLACRWNCKAGKCGSCSAEVNGHPR' A
#
# COMPACT_ATOMS: atom_id res chain seq x y z
N VAL A 1 -1.20 11.69 6.73
CA VAL A 1 -0.92 10.47 7.54
C VAL A 1 0.33 9.83 6.97
N ASP A 2 1.25 9.41 7.83
CA ASP A 2 2.54 8.88 7.39
C ASP A 2 2.51 7.36 7.26
N PHE A 3 3.08 6.86 6.16
CA PHE A 3 3.16 5.46 5.80
C PHE A 3 4.62 5.05 5.62
N LYS A 4 4.96 3.86 6.12
CA LYS A 4 6.21 3.17 5.79
C LYS A 4 5.89 2.01 4.87
N ILE A 5 6.27 2.15 3.60
CA ILE A 5 6.00 1.14 2.57
C ILE A 5 7.31 0.46 2.21
N TRP A 6 7.31 -0.87 2.22
CA TRP A 6 8.46 -1.64 1.73
C TRP A 6 8.59 -1.49 0.21
N ARG A 7 9.74 -1.02 -0.22
CA ARG A 7 10.12 -0.85 -1.64
C ARG A 7 11.28 -1.78 -1.92
N GLY A 8 11.16 -2.58 -2.97
CA GLY A 8 12.21 -3.52 -3.34
C GLY A 8 11.97 -4.20 -4.67
N ASP A 9 12.98 -4.93 -5.11
CA ASP A 9 13.03 -5.72 -6.33
C ASP A 9 13.63 -7.12 -6.04
N GLY A 10 14.12 -7.80 -7.07
CA GLY A 10 14.71 -9.14 -6.93
C GLY A 10 16.04 -9.16 -6.16
N GLU A 11 16.70 -8.03 -5.96
CA GLU A 11 18.02 -7.93 -5.32
C GLU A 11 17.93 -7.47 -3.86
N GLY A 12 16.85 -6.79 -3.47
CA GLY A 12 16.62 -6.40 -2.08
C GLY A 12 15.51 -5.36 -1.92
N GLY A 13 15.49 -4.72 -0.75
CA GLY A 13 14.53 -3.66 -0.47
C GLY A 13 14.68 -3.01 0.90
N GLY A 14 13.86 -1.99 1.15
CA GLY A 14 13.80 -1.28 2.41
C GLY A 14 12.53 -0.46 2.54
N TYR A 15 12.24 -0.03 3.76
CA TYR A 15 11.12 0.89 4.00
C TYR A 15 11.44 2.29 3.48
N GLN A 16 10.45 2.90 2.82
CA GLN A 16 10.45 4.30 2.46
C GLN A 16 9.23 4.98 3.08
N ASP A 17 9.42 6.22 3.52
CA ASP A 17 8.38 7.04 4.13
C ASP A 17 7.59 7.80 3.05
N PHE A 18 6.26 7.81 3.19
CA PHE A 18 5.33 8.54 2.34
C PHE A 18 4.30 9.25 3.22
N SER A 19 3.81 10.41 2.78
CA SER A 19 2.69 11.07 3.43
C SER A 19 1.57 11.27 2.43
N THR A 20 0.34 10.98 2.86
CA THR A 20 -0.88 11.16 2.06
C THR A 20 -2.04 11.56 2.95
N ASP A 21 -3.04 12.19 2.37
CA ASP A 21 -4.29 12.46 3.06
C ASP A 21 -5.13 11.18 3.20
N VAL A 22 -5.87 11.09 4.32
CA VAL A 22 -6.80 10.00 4.58
C VAL A 22 -8.11 10.60 5.05
N THR A 23 -9.20 10.15 4.45
CA THR A 23 -10.56 10.60 4.77
C THR A 23 -11.41 9.45 5.27
N GLU A 24 -12.54 9.77 5.89
CA GLU A 24 -13.47 8.77 6.43
C GLU A 24 -13.94 7.80 5.31
N GLY A 25 -13.92 6.50 5.62
CA GLY A 25 -14.31 5.44 4.70
C GLY A 25 -13.18 4.91 3.80
N MET A 26 -12.00 5.56 3.78
CA MET A 26 -10.83 5.00 3.09
C MET A 26 -10.30 3.75 3.80
N VAL A 27 -9.92 2.74 3.03
CA VAL A 27 -9.17 1.58 3.51
C VAL A 27 -7.68 1.74 3.17
N VAL A 28 -6.81 0.91 3.77
CA VAL A 28 -5.36 0.96 3.53
C VAL A 28 -5.01 0.92 2.03
N LEU A 29 -5.74 0.12 1.26
CA LEU A 29 -5.55 0.03 -0.20
C LEU A 29 -5.79 1.37 -0.92
N ASP A 30 -6.71 2.21 -0.43
CA ASP A 30 -6.94 3.54 -0.99
C ASP A 30 -5.72 4.43 -0.80
N SER A 31 -5.15 4.45 0.40
CA SER A 31 -3.93 5.22 0.68
C SER A 31 -2.75 4.73 -0.15
N VAL A 32 -2.62 3.41 -0.35
CA VAL A 32 -1.58 2.83 -1.21
C VAL A 32 -1.75 3.25 -2.67
N HIS A 33 -2.98 3.25 -3.20
CA HIS A 33 -3.25 3.73 -4.55
C HIS A 33 -2.99 5.23 -4.71
N GLN A 34 -3.33 6.03 -3.70
CA GLN A 34 -3.07 7.47 -3.73
C GLN A 34 -1.56 7.76 -3.73
N ILE A 35 -0.80 7.12 -2.84
CA ILE A 35 0.66 7.21 -2.82
C ILE A 35 1.25 6.77 -4.17
N GLN A 36 0.77 5.64 -4.72
CA GLN A 36 1.20 5.15 -6.03
C GLN A 36 0.97 6.20 -7.12
N ALA A 37 -0.24 6.77 -7.21
CA ALA A 37 -0.56 7.75 -8.25
C ALA A 37 0.21 9.07 -8.12
N GLU A 38 0.39 9.57 -6.89
CA GLU A 38 0.88 10.93 -6.65
C GLU A 38 2.39 11.00 -6.47
N SER A 39 3.01 9.99 -5.85
CA SER A 39 4.40 10.08 -5.37
C SER A 39 5.27 8.85 -5.68
N ALA A 40 4.66 7.70 -6.00
CA ALA A 40 5.37 6.43 -6.19
C ALA A 40 4.78 5.63 -7.35
N ASN A 41 4.82 6.19 -8.56
CA ASN A 41 4.19 5.64 -9.76
C ASN A 41 4.69 4.25 -10.17
N ASP A 42 5.85 3.85 -9.65
CA ASP A 42 6.50 2.56 -9.82
C ASP A 42 6.22 1.58 -8.66
N LEU A 43 5.39 1.95 -7.67
CA LEU A 43 5.04 1.09 -6.54
C LEU A 43 4.24 -0.10 -7.02
N ALA A 44 4.80 -1.30 -6.89
CA ALA A 44 4.07 -2.53 -7.18
C ALA A 44 3.02 -2.80 -6.09
N CYS A 45 1.74 -2.89 -6.47
CA CYS A 45 0.65 -3.34 -5.61
C CYS A 45 -0.30 -4.24 -6.41
N ARG A 46 -0.63 -5.42 -5.87
CA ARG A 46 -1.65 -6.30 -6.45
C ARG A 46 -3.00 -6.01 -5.81
N TRP A 47 -4.02 -5.88 -6.63
CA TRP A 47 -5.38 -5.65 -6.17
C TRP A 47 -6.39 -6.07 -7.24
N ASN A 48 -7.65 -6.24 -6.83
CA ASN A 48 -8.74 -6.51 -7.74
C ASN A 48 -10.10 -6.10 -7.12
N CYS A 49 -10.66 -6.93 -6.22
CA CYS A 49 -12.06 -6.74 -5.79
C CYS A 49 -12.32 -5.51 -4.91
N LYS A 50 -11.29 -4.97 -4.23
CA LYS A 50 -11.39 -3.89 -3.24
C LYS A 50 -12.50 -4.11 -2.18
N ALA A 51 -12.82 -5.36 -1.89
CA ALA A 51 -13.97 -5.75 -1.06
C ALA A 51 -13.67 -6.91 -0.09
N GLY A 52 -12.40 -7.27 0.09
CA GLY A 52 -11.98 -8.32 1.02
C GLY A 52 -12.40 -9.75 0.63
N LYS A 53 -12.70 -10.01 -0.65
CA LYS A 53 -13.20 -11.34 -1.11
C LYS A 53 -12.16 -12.21 -1.80
N CYS A 54 -11.29 -11.63 -2.63
CA CYS A 54 -10.37 -12.40 -3.48
C CYS A 54 -8.96 -12.57 -2.92
N GLY A 55 -8.61 -11.91 -1.81
CA GLY A 55 -7.27 -11.98 -1.20
C GLY A 55 -6.13 -11.37 -2.04
N SER A 56 -6.43 -10.68 -3.14
CA SER A 56 -5.41 -10.18 -4.07
C SER A 56 -4.52 -9.08 -3.49
N CYS A 57 -5.07 -8.30 -2.55
CA CYS A 57 -4.41 -7.15 -1.92
C CYS A 57 -3.93 -7.45 -0.50
N SER A 58 -3.77 -8.73 -0.15
CA SER A 58 -3.24 -9.10 1.15
C SER A 58 -1.80 -8.63 1.32
N ALA A 59 -1.52 -8.08 2.50
CA ALA A 59 -0.21 -7.54 2.85
C ALA A 59 -0.02 -7.59 4.37
N GLU A 60 1.21 -7.46 4.83
CA GLU A 60 1.48 -7.20 6.23
C GLU A 60 1.22 -5.71 6.53
N VAL A 61 0.29 -5.44 7.45
CA VAL A 61 -0.03 -4.08 7.90
C VAL A 61 0.25 -4.01 9.40
N ASN A 62 1.25 -3.19 9.77
CA ASN A 62 1.70 -3.01 11.15
C ASN A 62 2.02 -4.35 11.85
N GLY A 63 2.78 -5.23 11.17
CA GLY A 63 3.20 -6.53 11.72
C GLY A 63 2.16 -7.64 11.66
N HIS A 64 1.00 -7.41 11.04
CA HIS A 64 -0.09 -8.38 10.98
C HIS A 64 -0.55 -8.63 9.54
N PRO A 65 -0.74 -9.89 9.10
CA PRO A 65 -1.36 -10.18 7.81
C PRO A 65 -2.80 -9.66 7.75
N ARG A 66 -3.14 -8.92 6.70
CA ARG A 66 -4.47 -8.35 6.44
C ARG A 66 -5.00 -8.66 5.05
#